data_AF-A0A2E6XHY9-F1
#
_entry.id   AF-A0A2E6XHY9-F1
#
_cell.length_a   1.000
_cell.length_b   1.000
_cell.length_c   1.000
_cell.angle_alpha   90.00
_cell.angle_beta   90.00
_cell.angle_gamma   90.00
#
_symmetry.space_group_name_H-M   'P 1'
#
loop_
_entity.id
_entity.type
_entity.pdbx_description
1 polymer ?
#
loop_
_entity_poly.entity_id
_entity_poly.type
_entity_poly.pdbx_seq_one_letter_code
_entity_poly.pdbx_strand_id
1 'polypeptide(L)'
;MKAEQVSESVGGLEAATQLVDIVRSAHDAAETTVLRGSVEPSGAVWPVFVGLPPWLQKELRSDHAGEFGAVMIYRGILAISRDKSARQFAERHLVTEQKHLQLMEAIIPRGHRTRLLPIWRVLGWLTGAIPAFFGRQAIFATIEAVETFVDHHYEQQIVRLDPQGEFGPLRQTLVDCQADEVSHRDEAARLAPPARNLLIRLWCSVVGTGSVAAVVAAKRI
;
A
#
# COMPACT_ATOMS: atom_id res chain seq x y z
N MET A 1 -31.99 28.62 -56.46
CA MET A 1 -30.70 27.92 -56.61
C MET A 1 -30.10 27.79 -55.21
N LYS A 2 -29.94 26.56 -54.72
CA LYS A 2 -29.34 26.18 -53.43
C LYS A 2 -27.82 26.35 -53.48
N ALA A 3 -27.22 27.20 -52.65
CA ALA A 3 -25.77 27.18 -52.40
C ALA A 3 -25.35 28.06 -51.19
N GLU A 4 -25.93 27.88 -49.99
CA GLU A 4 -25.40 28.62 -48.82
C GLU A 4 -25.68 27.93 -47.47
N GLN A 5 -25.57 26.60 -47.41
CA GLN A 5 -25.70 25.85 -46.16
C GLN A 5 -24.68 24.72 -45.98
N VAL A 6 -23.64 24.64 -46.81
CA VAL A 6 -22.66 23.52 -46.78
C VAL A 6 -21.32 23.93 -46.14
N SER A 7 -21.05 25.22 -45.93
CA SER A 7 -19.74 25.67 -45.45
C SER A 7 -19.53 25.56 -43.94
N GLU A 8 -20.59 25.59 -43.12
CA GLU A 8 -20.45 25.55 -41.66
C GLU A 8 -20.31 24.13 -41.09
N SER A 9 -20.80 23.09 -41.78
CA SER A 9 -20.73 21.72 -41.28
C SER A 9 -19.36 21.07 -41.46
N VAL A 10 -18.57 21.53 -42.45
CA VAL A 10 -17.24 20.96 -42.75
C VAL A 10 -16.21 21.39 -41.71
N GLY A 11 -16.22 22.67 -41.31
CA GLY A 11 -15.30 23.19 -40.28
C GLY A 11 -15.51 22.57 -38.88
N GLY A 12 -16.75 22.22 -38.53
CA GLY A 12 -17.04 21.52 -37.27
C GLY A 12 -16.52 20.08 -37.24
N LEU A 13 -16.53 19.39 -38.39
CA LEU A 13 -16.06 18.01 -38.51
C LEU A 13 -14.53 17.92 -38.48
N GLU A 14 -13.84 18.88 -39.10
CA GLU A 14 -12.37 18.98 -39.06
C GLU A 14 -11.87 19.30 -37.64
N ALA A 15 -12.52 20.24 -36.93
CA ALA A 15 -12.17 20.57 -35.55
C ALA A 15 -12.39 19.38 -34.58
N ALA A 16 -13.48 18.62 -34.77
CA ALA A 16 -13.74 17.41 -33.99
C ALA A 16 -12.70 16.31 -34.25
N THR A 17 -12.26 16.16 -35.50
CA THR A 17 -11.21 15.20 -35.88
C THR A 17 -9.87 15.57 -35.24
N GLN A 18 -9.50 16.85 -35.28
CA GLN A 18 -8.29 17.37 -34.64
C GLN A 18 -8.27 17.15 -33.12
N LEU A 19 -9.41 17.36 -32.45
CA LEU A 19 -9.54 17.11 -31.02
C LEU A 19 -9.40 15.63 -30.67
N VAL A 20 -9.98 14.73 -31.47
CA VAL A 20 -9.86 13.27 -31.27
C VAL A 20 -8.40 12.83 -31.43
N ASP A 21 -7.67 13.37 -32.39
CA ASP A 21 -6.27 13.04 -32.62
C ASP A 21 -5.35 13.59 -31.51
N ILE A 22 -5.65 14.78 -30.97
CA ILE A 22 -4.95 15.33 -29.81
C ILE A 22 -5.18 14.48 -28.56
N VAL A 23 -6.43 14.06 -28.31
CA VAL A 23 -6.76 13.21 -27.15
C VAL A 23 -6.10 11.83 -27.28
N ARG A 24 -6.07 11.26 -28.50
CA ARG A 24 -5.40 9.98 -28.76
C ARG A 24 -3.89 10.10 -28.57
N SER A 25 -3.26 11.15 -29.10
CA SER A 25 -1.83 11.41 -28.92
C SER A 25 -1.47 11.65 -27.45
N ALA A 26 -2.32 12.35 -26.71
CA ALA A 26 -2.15 12.53 -25.26
C ALA A 26 -2.32 11.23 -24.47
N HIS A 27 -3.27 10.37 -24.87
CA HIS A 27 -3.46 9.03 -24.29
C HIS A 27 -2.25 8.13 -24.57
N ASP A 28 -1.76 8.10 -25.81
CA ASP A 28 -0.60 7.30 -26.21
C ASP A 28 0.69 7.78 -25.54
N ALA A 29 0.85 9.10 -25.36
CA ALA A 29 1.96 9.69 -24.61
C ALA A 29 1.86 9.37 -23.11
N ALA A 30 0.65 9.38 -22.54
CA ALA A 30 0.41 8.98 -21.15
C ALA A 30 0.66 7.48 -20.94
N GLU A 31 0.23 6.63 -21.85
CA GLU A 31 0.45 5.18 -21.82
C GLU A 31 1.93 4.84 -22.01
N THR A 32 2.63 5.54 -22.91
CA THR A 32 4.09 5.43 -23.07
C THR A 32 4.83 5.92 -21.82
N THR A 33 4.35 6.96 -21.14
CA THR A 33 4.93 7.46 -19.88
C THR A 33 4.70 6.50 -18.72
N VAL A 34 3.53 5.84 -18.67
CA VAL A 34 3.20 4.81 -17.67
C VAL A 34 4.04 3.54 -17.90
N LEU A 35 4.26 3.13 -19.15
CA LEU A 35 5.10 1.97 -19.48
C LEU A 35 6.60 2.24 -19.30
N ARG A 36 7.04 3.49 -19.44
CA ARG A 36 8.43 3.91 -19.19
C ARG A 36 8.71 4.26 -17.72
N GLY A 37 7.66 4.33 -16.91
CA GLY A 37 7.68 4.54 -15.47
C GLY A 37 7.67 3.25 -14.65
N SER A 38 8.06 2.12 -15.22
CA SER A 38 8.48 0.97 -14.42
C SER A 38 9.73 1.38 -13.67
N VAL A 39 9.54 1.81 -12.42
CA VAL A 39 10.59 2.02 -11.43
C VAL A 39 11.41 0.74 -11.42
N GLU A 40 12.58 0.74 -12.06
CA GLU A 40 13.58 -0.27 -11.75
C GLU A 40 13.89 -0.12 -10.26
N PRO A 41 13.95 -1.22 -9.50
CA PRO A 41 14.40 -1.13 -8.12
C PRO A 41 15.78 -0.46 -8.15
N SER A 42 16.10 0.33 -7.13
CA SER A 42 17.49 0.74 -6.90
C SER A 42 18.38 -0.48 -7.15
N GLY A 43 19.56 -0.30 -7.75
CA GLY A 43 20.47 -1.39 -8.15
C GLY A 43 20.97 -2.31 -7.02
N ALA A 44 20.27 -2.36 -5.88
CA ALA A 44 20.36 -3.33 -4.82
C ALA A 44 20.02 -4.74 -5.35
N VAL A 45 21.05 -5.55 -5.51
CA VAL A 45 20.92 -7.00 -5.66
C VAL A 45 20.72 -7.59 -4.27
N TRP A 46 19.51 -8.04 -3.95
CA TRP A 46 19.28 -8.79 -2.71
C TRP A 46 19.86 -10.20 -2.80
N PRO A 47 20.35 -10.76 -1.68
CA PRO A 47 20.72 -12.17 -1.64
C PRO A 47 19.51 -13.05 -1.94
N VAL A 48 19.76 -14.20 -2.55
CA VAL A 48 18.71 -15.17 -2.89
C VAL A 48 17.98 -15.59 -1.61
N PHE A 49 16.65 -15.50 -1.61
CA PHE A 49 15.79 -15.75 -0.44
C PHE A 49 16.15 -17.04 0.32
N VAL A 50 16.42 -18.13 -0.41
CA VAL A 50 16.74 -19.45 0.18
C VAL A 50 18.07 -19.45 0.94
N GLY A 51 18.99 -18.54 0.57
CA GLY A 51 20.27 -18.34 1.26
C GLY A 51 20.20 -17.47 2.50
N LEU A 52 19.05 -16.83 2.79
CA LEU A 52 18.90 -15.98 3.97
C LEU A 52 18.85 -16.83 5.25
N PRO A 53 19.27 -16.27 6.41
CA PRO A 53 19.11 -16.94 7.69
C PRO A 53 17.65 -17.36 7.94
N PRO A 54 17.38 -18.54 8.54
CA PRO A 54 16.01 -19.03 8.73
C PRO A 54 15.10 -18.09 9.53
N TRP A 55 15.65 -17.25 10.41
CA TRP A 55 14.87 -16.24 11.12
C TRP A 55 14.41 -15.13 10.15
N LEU A 56 15.29 -14.64 9.29
CA LEU A 56 15.00 -13.56 8.34
C LEU A 56 14.02 -14.01 7.25
N GLN A 57 14.13 -15.26 6.78
CA GLN A 57 13.13 -15.85 5.89
C GLN A 57 11.72 -15.84 6.49
N LYS A 58 11.61 -16.04 7.82
CA LYS A 58 10.32 -16.01 8.52
C LYS A 58 9.82 -14.57 8.66
N GLU A 59 10.68 -13.63 9.02
CA GLU A 59 10.34 -12.20 9.10
C GLU A 59 9.85 -11.67 7.75
N LEU A 60 10.60 -11.87 6.66
CA LEU A 60 10.17 -11.45 5.33
C LEU A 60 8.84 -12.09 4.91
N ARG A 61 8.59 -13.36 5.27
CA ARG A 61 7.29 -14.00 5.03
C ARG A 61 6.16 -13.28 5.75
N SER A 62 6.38 -12.83 7.00
CA SER A 62 5.41 -11.99 7.69
C SER A 62 5.29 -10.60 7.08
N ASP A 63 6.37 -10.00 6.58
CA ASP A 63 6.34 -8.70 5.92
C ASP A 63 5.45 -8.75 4.69
N HIS A 64 5.69 -9.70 3.77
CA HIS A 64 4.82 -9.89 2.61
C HIS A 64 3.34 -10.10 3.00
N ALA A 65 3.07 -10.85 4.06
CA ALA A 65 1.71 -11.03 4.54
C ALA A 65 1.11 -9.74 5.11
N GLY A 66 1.93 -8.94 5.80
CA GLY A 66 1.62 -7.61 6.32
C GLY A 66 1.29 -6.63 5.21
N GLU A 67 2.19 -6.47 4.22
CA GLU A 67 1.99 -5.59 3.06
C GLU A 67 0.73 -5.95 2.27
N PHE A 68 0.48 -7.26 2.09
CA PHE A 68 -0.75 -7.73 1.49
C PHE A 68 -1.99 -7.35 2.33
N GLY A 69 -1.88 -7.45 3.65
CA GLY A 69 -2.91 -7.01 4.59
C GLY A 69 -3.16 -5.50 4.52
N ALA A 70 -2.11 -4.68 4.49
CA ALA A 70 -2.16 -3.22 4.40
C ALA A 70 -2.88 -2.75 3.12
N VAL A 71 -2.52 -3.32 1.97
CA VAL A 71 -3.25 -3.11 0.71
C VAL A 71 -4.74 -3.41 0.88
N MET A 72 -5.09 -4.49 1.57
CA MET A 72 -6.49 -4.86 1.80
C MET A 72 -7.21 -3.94 2.79
N ILE A 73 -6.52 -3.42 3.81
CA ILE A 73 -7.03 -2.40 4.74
C ILE A 73 -7.46 -1.15 3.96
N TYR A 74 -6.59 -0.59 3.13
CA TYR A 74 -6.93 0.60 2.35
C TYR A 74 -8.05 0.33 1.34
N ARG A 75 -8.09 -0.85 0.72
CA ARG A 75 -9.23 -1.27 -0.12
C ARG A 75 -10.54 -1.36 0.67
N GLY A 76 -10.49 -1.85 1.91
CA GLY A 76 -11.63 -1.89 2.82
C GLY A 76 -12.16 -0.49 3.15
N ILE A 77 -11.25 0.43 3.47
CA ILE A 77 -11.60 1.84 3.71
C ILE A 77 -12.29 2.44 2.47
N LEU A 78 -11.71 2.27 1.29
CA LEU A 78 -12.25 2.83 0.04
C LEU A 78 -13.59 2.23 -0.39
N ALA A 79 -13.88 0.99 0.02
CA ALA A 79 -15.14 0.34 -0.27
C ALA A 79 -16.31 0.92 0.56
N ILE A 80 -16.04 1.36 1.80
CA ILE A 80 -17.09 1.78 2.74
C ILE A 80 -17.14 3.29 2.96
N SER A 81 -15.98 3.94 3.05
CA SER A 81 -15.90 5.36 3.41
C SER A 81 -16.44 6.25 2.29
N ARG A 82 -17.30 7.20 2.68
CA ARG A 82 -17.78 8.31 1.85
C ARG A 82 -17.11 9.64 2.17
N ASP A 83 -16.29 9.68 3.22
CA ASP A 83 -15.59 10.88 3.66
C ASP A 83 -14.43 11.20 2.71
N LYS A 84 -14.43 12.41 2.13
CA LYS A 84 -13.48 12.77 1.08
C LYS A 84 -12.02 12.75 1.56
N SER A 85 -11.74 13.23 2.77
CA SER A 85 -10.36 13.29 3.27
C SER A 85 -9.84 11.90 3.62
N ALA A 86 -10.67 11.05 4.24
CA ALA A 86 -10.30 9.66 4.51
C ALA A 86 -10.06 8.86 3.22
N ARG A 87 -10.84 9.10 2.16
CA ARG A 87 -10.64 8.46 0.86
C ARG A 87 -9.35 8.92 0.19
N GLN A 88 -9.09 10.23 0.15
CA GLN A 88 -7.86 10.77 -0.43
C GLN A 88 -6.61 10.28 0.32
N PHE A 89 -6.70 10.18 1.66
CA PHE A 89 -5.68 9.55 2.48
C PHE A 89 -5.47 8.10 2.03
N ALA A 90 -6.53 7.28 2.02
CA ALA A 90 -6.43 5.87 1.65
C ALA A 90 -5.92 5.64 0.22
N GLU A 91 -6.32 6.46 -0.76
CA GLU A 91 -5.84 6.37 -2.15
C GLU A 91 -4.33 6.62 -2.24
N ARG A 92 -3.79 7.62 -1.53
CA ARG A 92 -2.35 7.90 -1.53
C ARG A 92 -1.56 6.77 -0.88
N HIS A 93 -1.95 6.36 0.32
CA HIS A 93 -1.21 5.34 1.05
C HIS A 93 -1.31 3.97 0.38
N LEU A 94 -2.44 3.64 -0.23
CA LEU A 94 -2.58 2.41 -1.04
C LEU A 94 -1.52 2.31 -2.15
N VAL A 95 -1.11 3.44 -2.75
CA VAL A 95 -0.04 3.43 -3.76
C VAL A 95 1.30 3.04 -3.15
N THR A 96 1.61 3.53 -1.95
CA THR A 96 2.83 3.17 -1.21
C THR A 96 2.80 1.70 -0.80
N GLU A 97 1.73 1.23 -0.18
CA GLU A 97 1.58 -0.19 0.21
C GLU A 97 1.69 -1.14 -0.99
N GLN A 98 1.15 -0.73 -2.14
CA GLN A 98 1.23 -1.55 -3.34
C GLN A 98 2.67 -1.67 -3.86
N LYS A 99 3.51 -0.65 -3.65
CA LYS A 99 4.95 -0.70 -3.95
C LYS A 99 5.69 -1.56 -2.93
N HIS A 100 5.41 -1.43 -1.64
CA HIS A 100 5.97 -2.30 -0.60
C HIS A 100 5.65 -3.77 -0.86
N LEU A 101 4.39 -4.07 -1.19
CA LEU A 101 4.00 -5.43 -1.58
C LEU A 101 4.78 -5.92 -2.80
N GLN A 102 4.90 -5.11 -3.86
CA GLN A 102 5.68 -5.48 -5.06
C GLN A 102 7.14 -5.77 -4.72
N LEU A 103 7.74 -4.97 -3.85
CA LEU A 103 9.10 -5.15 -3.37
C LEU A 103 9.26 -6.48 -2.62
N MET A 104 8.35 -6.77 -1.68
CA MET A 104 8.34 -8.06 -0.98
C MET A 104 8.08 -9.23 -1.93
N GLU A 105 7.26 -9.05 -2.96
CA GLU A 105 7.00 -10.07 -3.98
C GLU A 105 8.22 -10.34 -4.88
N ALA A 106 9.08 -9.35 -5.09
CA ALA A 106 10.35 -9.49 -5.80
C ALA A 106 11.40 -10.23 -4.95
N ILE A 107 11.42 -9.98 -3.64
CA ILE A 107 12.33 -10.64 -2.69
C ILE A 107 11.89 -12.09 -2.43
N ILE A 108 10.59 -12.35 -2.33
CA ILE A 108 10.04 -13.62 -1.82
C ILE A 108 9.35 -14.41 -2.93
N PRO A 109 9.93 -15.55 -3.36
CA PRO A 109 9.29 -16.42 -4.34
C PRO A 109 7.94 -16.93 -3.84
N ARG A 110 6.99 -17.13 -4.76
CA ARG A 110 5.61 -17.56 -4.44
C ARG A 110 5.51 -18.75 -3.50
N GLY A 111 6.39 -19.76 -3.67
CA GLY A 111 6.40 -20.97 -2.83
C GLY A 111 6.83 -20.76 -1.38
N HIS A 112 7.41 -19.60 -1.04
CA HIS A 112 7.88 -19.28 0.31
C HIS A 112 6.97 -18.29 1.05
N ARG A 113 5.91 -17.81 0.40
CA ARG A 113 4.91 -16.92 1.00
C ARG A 113 3.95 -17.73 1.86
N THR A 114 3.34 -17.09 2.86
CA THR A 114 2.43 -17.79 3.77
C THR A 114 1.21 -18.35 3.05
N ARG A 115 0.79 -19.56 3.43
CA ARG A 115 -0.44 -20.17 2.91
C ARG A 115 -1.72 -19.52 3.46
N LEU A 116 -1.59 -18.65 4.45
CA LEU A 116 -2.70 -17.96 5.10
C LEU A 116 -3.15 -16.68 4.37
N LEU A 117 -2.56 -16.34 3.21
CA LEU A 117 -2.96 -15.16 2.42
C LEU A 117 -4.46 -15.01 2.17
N PRO A 118 -5.25 -16.08 1.89
CA PRO A 118 -6.70 -15.93 1.74
C PRO A 118 -7.41 -15.42 3.00
N ILE A 119 -6.91 -15.80 4.19
CA ILE A 119 -7.42 -15.32 5.48
C ILE A 119 -7.02 -13.86 5.67
N TRP A 120 -5.76 -13.52 5.40
CA TRP A 120 -5.26 -12.14 5.49
C TRP A 120 -5.96 -11.19 4.53
N ARG A 121 -6.40 -11.69 3.37
CA ARG A 121 -7.23 -10.92 2.44
C ARG A 121 -8.52 -10.43 3.09
N VAL A 122 -9.23 -11.34 3.76
CA VAL A 122 -10.51 -11.06 4.40
C VAL A 122 -10.30 -10.20 5.64
N LEU A 123 -9.36 -10.58 6.51
CA LEU A 123 -9.11 -9.86 7.75
C LEU A 123 -8.56 -8.46 7.50
N GLY A 124 -7.61 -8.28 6.58
CA GLY A 124 -7.12 -6.95 6.19
C GLY A 124 -8.25 -6.07 5.66
N TRP A 125 -9.09 -6.60 4.76
CA TRP A 125 -10.24 -5.85 4.26
C TRP A 125 -11.22 -5.45 5.36
N LEU A 126 -11.54 -6.36 6.28
CA LEU A 126 -12.42 -6.07 7.42
C LEU A 126 -11.82 -5.02 8.35
N THR A 127 -10.52 -5.09 8.62
CA THR A 127 -9.81 -4.11 9.46
C THR A 127 -9.93 -2.69 8.90
N GLY A 128 -9.99 -2.51 7.58
CA GLY A 128 -10.28 -1.21 6.97
C GLY A 128 -11.77 -0.86 6.85
N ALA A 129 -12.60 -1.84 6.49
CA ALA A 129 -14.03 -1.63 6.23
C ALA A 129 -14.84 -1.35 7.51
N ILE A 130 -14.57 -2.07 8.60
CA ILE A 130 -15.28 -1.93 9.88
C ILE A 130 -15.17 -0.50 10.44
N PRO A 131 -13.97 0.07 10.66
CA PRO A 131 -13.86 1.44 11.19
C PRO A 131 -14.43 2.48 10.24
N ALA A 132 -14.45 2.23 8.93
CA ALA A 132 -15.03 3.16 7.96
C ALA A 132 -16.54 3.39 8.14
N PHE A 133 -17.29 2.41 8.69
CA PHE A 133 -18.69 2.63 9.10
C PHE A 133 -18.83 3.64 10.24
N PHE A 134 -17.80 3.79 11.07
CA PHE A 134 -17.77 4.71 12.22
C PHE A 134 -17.11 6.06 11.89
N GLY A 135 -16.80 6.29 10.62
CA GLY A 135 -16.29 7.56 10.11
C GLY A 135 -14.77 7.74 10.20
N ARG A 136 -14.30 8.88 9.69
CA ARG A 136 -12.86 9.16 9.49
C ARG A 136 -12.01 9.02 10.75
N GLN A 137 -12.56 9.35 11.91
CA GLN A 137 -11.83 9.27 13.18
C GLN A 137 -11.46 7.84 13.55
N ALA A 138 -12.39 6.89 13.35
CA ALA A 138 -12.13 5.47 13.59
C ALA A 138 -11.15 4.90 12.57
N ILE A 139 -11.21 5.37 11.31
CA ILE A 139 -10.25 5.02 10.27
C ILE A 139 -8.84 5.44 10.70
N PHE A 140 -8.62 6.71 11.01
CA PHE A 140 -7.30 7.22 11.36
C PHE A 140 -6.74 6.57 12.63
N ALA A 141 -7.58 6.35 13.66
CA ALA A 141 -7.15 5.63 14.86
C ALA A 141 -6.79 4.15 14.58
N THR A 142 -7.43 3.52 13.59
CA THR A 142 -7.10 2.15 13.17
C THR A 142 -5.76 2.12 12.45
N ILE A 143 -5.56 3.01 11.48
CA ILE A 143 -4.30 3.11 10.73
C ILE A 143 -3.15 3.44 11.68
N GLU A 144 -3.29 4.43 12.56
CA GLU A 144 -2.27 4.74 13.55
C GLU A 144 -1.90 3.52 14.41
N ALA A 145 -2.87 2.70 14.82
CA ALA A 145 -2.62 1.49 15.61
C ALA A 145 -1.92 0.39 14.78
N VAL A 146 -2.29 0.22 13.51
CA VAL A 146 -1.62 -0.72 12.59
C VAL A 146 -0.20 -0.26 12.35
N GLU A 147 0.02 1.00 11.95
CA GLU A 147 1.37 1.49 11.62
C GLU A 147 2.28 1.60 12.84
N THR A 148 1.72 1.82 14.02
CA THR A 148 2.50 1.66 15.26
C THR A 148 3.02 0.24 15.38
N PHE A 149 2.20 -0.78 15.09
CA PHE A 149 2.67 -2.16 15.12
C PHE A 149 3.72 -2.43 14.04
N VAL A 150 3.49 -1.95 12.81
CA VAL A 150 4.38 -2.17 11.67
C VAL A 150 5.76 -1.53 11.88
N ASP A 151 5.81 -0.29 12.40
CA ASP A 151 7.05 0.38 12.79
C ASP A 151 7.89 -0.50 13.73
N HIS A 152 7.30 -0.97 14.84
CA HIS A 152 8.01 -1.84 15.77
C HIS A 152 8.41 -3.18 15.14
N HIS A 153 7.62 -3.69 14.19
CA HIS A 153 7.92 -4.94 13.50
C HIS A 153 9.16 -4.79 12.62
N TYR A 154 9.26 -3.73 11.83
CA TYR A 154 10.45 -3.43 11.04
C TYR A 154 11.67 -3.16 11.92
N GLU A 155 11.52 -2.35 12.97
CA GLU A 155 12.61 -2.02 13.90
C GLU A 155 13.26 -3.30 14.45
N GLN A 156 12.46 -4.29 14.87
CA GLN A 156 12.94 -5.57 15.40
C GLN A 156 13.80 -6.35 14.40
N GLN A 157 13.57 -6.18 13.09
CA GLN A 157 14.38 -6.81 12.04
C GLN A 157 15.64 -6.00 11.77
N ILE A 158 15.49 -4.68 11.64
CA ILE A 158 16.56 -3.74 11.27
C ILE A 158 17.68 -3.77 12.30
N VAL A 159 17.37 -3.83 13.60
CA VAL A 159 18.39 -3.89 14.67
C VAL A 159 19.18 -5.21 14.69
N ARG A 160 18.68 -6.26 14.03
CA ARG A 160 19.37 -7.55 13.92
C ARG A 160 20.27 -7.65 12.69
N LEU A 161 20.16 -6.70 11.76
CA LEU A 161 20.94 -6.67 10.53
C LEU A 161 22.07 -5.64 10.66
N ASP A 162 23.30 -6.05 10.34
CA ASP A 162 24.46 -5.16 10.28
C ASP A 162 24.36 -4.26 9.04
N PRO A 163 24.38 -2.93 9.17
CA PRO A 163 24.37 -2.01 8.03
C PRO A 163 25.54 -2.20 7.06
N GLN A 164 26.69 -2.70 7.52
CA GLN A 164 27.86 -2.97 6.68
C GLN A 164 28.02 -4.46 6.33
N GLY A 165 27.08 -5.29 6.79
CA GLY A 165 27.09 -6.73 6.56
C GLY A 165 26.56 -7.14 5.19
N GLU A 166 26.57 -8.45 4.94
CA GLU A 166 26.08 -9.09 3.70
C GLU A 166 24.64 -8.67 3.34
N PHE A 167 23.80 -8.43 4.35
CA PHE A 167 22.39 -8.07 4.17
C PHE A 167 22.14 -6.55 4.22
N GLY A 168 23.18 -5.72 4.14
CA GLY A 168 23.08 -4.25 4.16
C GLY A 168 22.06 -3.68 3.18
N PRO A 169 22.04 -4.09 1.90
CA PRO A 169 21.03 -3.63 0.94
C PRO A 169 19.59 -3.99 1.33
N LEU A 170 19.36 -5.21 1.83
CA LEU A 170 18.04 -5.62 2.33
C LEU A 170 17.65 -4.81 3.56
N ARG A 171 18.59 -4.59 4.49
CA ARG A 171 18.35 -3.75 5.66
C ARG A 171 17.94 -2.35 5.24
N GLN A 172 18.61 -1.75 4.26
CA GLN A 172 18.24 -0.42 3.76
C GLN A 172 16.82 -0.41 3.20
N THR A 173 16.45 -1.44 2.44
CA THR A 173 15.06 -1.60 1.98
C THR A 173 14.06 -1.61 3.13
N LEU A 174 14.32 -2.35 4.21
CA LEU A 174 13.44 -2.39 5.39
C LEU A 174 13.38 -1.04 6.12
N VAL A 175 14.51 -0.31 6.18
CA VAL A 175 14.56 1.06 6.75
C VAL A 175 13.72 2.03 5.94
N ASP A 176 13.80 1.96 4.61
CA ASP A 176 13.02 2.82 3.71
C ASP A 176 11.52 2.54 3.87
N CYS A 177 11.11 1.27 3.92
CA CYS A 177 9.73 0.89 4.23
C CYS A 177 9.29 1.41 5.61
N GLN A 178 10.08 1.18 6.66
CA GLN A 178 9.76 1.67 8.01
C GLN A 178 9.57 3.19 8.06
N ALA A 179 10.39 3.95 7.33
CA ALA A 179 10.27 5.40 7.27
C ALA A 179 8.93 5.85 6.67
N ASP A 180 8.46 5.16 5.62
CA ASP A 180 7.14 5.38 5.04
C ASP A 180 6.03 5.03 6.05
N GLU A 181 6.15 3.92 6.80
CA GLU A 181 5.14 3.56 7.81
C GLU A 181 5.08 4.51 9.01
N VAL A 182 6.23 5.03 9.43
CA VAL A 182 6.29 6.09 10.46
C VAL A 182 5.59 7.34 9.95
N SER A 183 5.79 7.72 8.67
CA SER A 183 5.09 8.84 8.05
C SER A 183 3.58 8.61 8.01
N HIS A 184 3.13 7.40 7.65
CA HIS A 184 1.73 6.99 7.63
C HIS A 184 1.09 7.09 9.03
N ARG A 185 1.76 6.54 10.05
CA ARG A 185 1.36 6.60 11.46
C ARG A 185 1.17 8.03 11.91
N ASP A 186 2.18 8.86 11.69
CA ASP A 186 2.21 10.22 12.20
C ASP A 186 1.18 11.10 11.49
N GLU A 187 0.93 10.88 10.20
CA GLU A 187 -0.17 11.53 9.47
C GLU A 187 -1.53 11.12 10.03
N ALA A 188 -1.75 9.81 10.23
CA ALA A 188 -2.99 9.31 10.82
C ALA A 188 -3.21 9.87 12.25
N ALA A 189 -2.18 9.92 13.08
CA ALA A 189 -2.24 10.46 14.44
C ALA A 189 -2.63 11.95 14.45
N ARG A 190 -2.09 12.75 13.52
CA ARG A 190 -2.46 14.17 13.36
C ARG A 190 -3.92 14.36 12.94
N LEU A 191 -4.45 13.44 12.15
CA LEU A 191 -5.83 13.49 11.64
C LEU A 191 -6.86 12.87 12.61
N ALA A 192 -6.41 12.00 13.52
CA ALA A 192 -7.20 11.40 14.57
C ALA A 192 -7.55 12.41 15.68
N PRO A 193 -8.69 12.25 16.37
CA PRO A 193 -9.02 13.11 17.51
C PRO A 193 -8.08 12.83 18.69
N PRO A 194 -7.67 13.87 19.45
CA PRO A 194 -6.78 13.70 20.60
C PRO A 194 -7.41 12.87 21.74
N ALA A 195 -8.75 12.85 21.84
CA ALA A 195 -9.48 12.03 22.79
C ALA A 195 -10.19 10.86 22.09
N ARG A 196 -9.78 9.63 22.43
CA ARG A 196 -10.44 8.40 21.95
C ARG A 196 -11.47 7.92 22.97
N ASN A 197 -12.68 7.63 22.50
CA ASN A 197 -13.67 6.95 23.34
C ASN A 197 -13.25 5.50 23.63
N LEU A 198 -13.89 4.87 24.63
CA LEU A 198 -13.53 3.52 25.08
C LEU A 198 -13.61 2.48 23.95
N LEU A 199 -14.59 2.60 23.05
CA LEU A 199 -14.77 1.65 21.94
C LEU A 199 -13.61 1.71 20.96
N ILE A 200 -13.16 2.91 20.56
CA ILE A 200 -12.00 3.08 19.68
C ILE A 200 -10.74 2.55 20.36
N ARG A 201 -10.55 2.79 21.66
CA ARG A 201 -9.40 2.27 22.41
C ARG A 201 -9.37 0.74 22.44
N LEU A 202 -10.52 0.12 22.70
CA LEU A 202 -10.66 -1.33 22.69
C LEU A 202 -10.40 -1.89 21.30
N TRP A 203 -10.95 -1.26 20.27
CA TRP A 203 -10.70 -1.63 18.87
C TRP A 203 -9.21 -1.56 18.52
N CYS A 204 -8.52 -0.45 18.81
CA CYS A 204 -7.08 -0.33 18.58
C CYS A 204 -6.28 -1.41 19.32
N SER A 205 -6.70 -1.80 20.53
CA SER A 205 -6.07 -2.90 21.27
C SER A 205 -6.28 -4.26 20.60
N VAL A 206 -7.48 -4.52 20.08
CA VAL A 206 -7.77 -5.73 19.29
C VAL A 206 -6.93 -5.75 18.02
N VAL A 207 -6.82 -4.62 17.31
CA VAL A 207 -5.98 -4.49 16.11
C VAL A 207 -4.53 -4.78 16.43
N GLY A 208 -3.95 -4.13 17.44
CA GLY A 208 -2.54 -4.33 17.81
C GLY A 208 -2.24 -5.78 18.23
N THR A 209 -3.08 -6.38 19.08
CA THR A 209 -2.90 -7.78 19.51
C THR A 209 -3.13 -8.77 18.36
N GLY A 210 -4.10 -8.48 17.48
CA GLY A 210 -4.38 -9.24 16.27
C GLY A 210 -3.20 -9.23 15.29
N SER A 211 -2.56 -8.07 15.09
CA SER A 211 -1.37 -7.95 14.22
C SER A 211 -0.19 -8.78 14.75
N VAL A 212 0.06 -8.77 16.07
CA VAL A 212 1.08 -9.64 16.70
C VAL A 212 0.79 -11.10 16.41
N ALA A 213 -0.45 -11.55 16.61
CA ALA A 213 -0.85 -12.93 16.38
C ALA A 213 -0.73 -13.31 14.88
N ALA A 214 -1.12 -12.41 13.99
CA ALA A 214 -1.03 -12.59 12.54
C ALA A 214 0.42 -12.78 12.08
N VAL A 215 1.35 -11.96 12.59
CA VAL A 215 2.79 -12.10 12.30
C VAL A 215 3.34 -13.45 12.79
N VAL A 216 2.99 -13.87 14.01
CA VAL A 216 3.40 -15.19 14.53
C VAL A 216 2.87 -16.34 13.66
N ALA A 217 1.63 -16.23 13.18
CA ALA A 217 1.03 -17.24 12.31
C ALA A 217 1.69 -17.24 10.92
N ALA A 218 1.88 -16.06 10.31
CA ALA A 218 2.51 -15.90 9.00
C ALA A 218 3.96 -16.39 8.99
N LYS A 219 4.72 -16.19 10.08
CA LYS A 219 6.09 -16.72 10.21
C LYS A 219 6.14 -18.25 10.15
N ARG A 220 5.09 -18.94 10.61
CA ARG A 220 5.07 -20.40 10.79
C ARG A 220 4.53 -21.18 9.59
N ILE A 221 3.64 -20.58 8.81
CA ILE A 221 2.82 -21.26 7.77
C ILE A 221 3.09 -20.64 6.42
#